data_AF-A0A537QAL6-F1
#
_entry.id   AF-A0A537QAL6-F1
#
_cell.length_a   1.000
_cell.length_b   1.000
_cell.length_c   1.000
_cell.angle_alpha   90.00
_cell.angle_beta   90.00
_cell.angle_gamma   90.00
#
_symmetry.space_group_name_H-M   'P 1'
#
loop_
_entity.id
_entity.type
_entity.pdbx_description
1 polymer ?
#
loop_
_entity_poly.entity_id
_entity_poly.type
_entity_poly.pdbx_seq_one_letter_code
_entity_poly.pdbx_strand_id
1 'polypeptide(L)'
;MPDVAGLLAQFKSDNKRYILAAQVSGTVDTAFPDGPPKPEPAKTPAAEKPDASDPPDGDTNKSEPSPAVAAEWVKTSAQPVNIVVVADTDMLDDRFWVQSQDFFGQRVVIPTANNGDFVANAVEVLAGGNDLVGLRSRGTSARPFDVVSEIERDAQERYSAEERALQQKLKDTQAKLAELTGKDRGNAPATLSPDQAKAIEEFRTDMLQTRRQLREVQAALRSDIGRLKAGLEFLDIALIPIIVAAAAVILGIVRLRRRGRRMAEV
;
A
#
# COMPACT_ATOMS: atom_id res chain seq x y z
N MET A 1 9.83 -16.62 9.00
CA MET A 1 9.27 -15.37 8.46
C MET A 1 9.17 -14.38 9.62
N PRO A 2 9.67 -13.14 9.49
CA PRO A 2 9.44 -12.11 10.50
C PRO A 2 7.93 -11.84 10.66
N ASP A 3 7.49 -11.53 11.88
CA ASP A 3 6.10 -11.19 12.19
C ASP A 3 5.78 -9.76 11.72
N VAL A 4 5.38 -9.65 10.46
CA VAL A 4 5.02 -8.36 9.82
C VAL A 4 3.83 -7.71 10.54
N ALA A 5 2.87 -8.51 11.03
CA ALA A 5 1.71 -8.00 11.74
C ALA A 5 2.08 -7.39 13.10
N GLY A 6 3.00 -8.03 13.83
CA GLY A 6 3.55 -7.50 15.08
C GLY A 6 4.35 -6.21 14.91
N LEU A 7 5.13 -6.10 13.82
CA LEU A 7 5.88 -4.87 13.48
C LEU A 7 4.94 -3.71 13.16
N LEU A 8 3.88 -3.95 12.39
CA LEU A 8 2.87 -2.93 12.07
C LEU A 8 2.08 -2.50 13.31
N ALA A 9 1.78 -3.41 14.23
CA ALA A 9 1.08 -3.10 15.48
C ALA A 9 1.90 -2.19 16.41
N GLN A 10 3.23 -2.21 16.31
CA GLN A 10 4.14 -1.38 17.10
C GLN A 10 4.63 -0.12 16.36
N PHE A 11 4.26 0.03 15.08
CA PHE A 11 4.68 1.15 14.26
C PHE A 11 4.12 2.47 14.82
N LYS A 12 5.01 3.39 15.18
CA LYS A 12 4.67 4.77 15.53
C LYS A 12 5.07 5.68 14.37
N SER A 13 4.07 6.28 13.74
CA SER A 13 4.30 7.30 12.71
C SER A 13 5.00 8.53 13.32
N ASP A 14 6.07 8.99 12.69
CA ASP A 14 6.70 10.29 12.98
C ASP A 14 5.89 11.47 12.35
N ASN A 15 4.79 11.16 11.62
CA ASN A 15 3.95 12.14 10.91
C ASN A 15 4.71 13.10 9.98
N LYS A 16 5.92 12.74 9.57
CA LYS A 16 6.73 13.46 8.58
C LYS A 16 6.57 12.80 7.22
N ARG A 17 6.44 13.64 6.20
CA ARG A 17 6.49 13.19 4.80
C ARG A 17 7.95 13.13 4.37
N TYR A 18 8.39 11.95 3.95
CA TYR A 18 9.72 11.74 3.39
C TYR A 18 9.62 11.70 1.86
N ILE A 19 10.61 12.30 1.19
CA ILE A 19 10.74 12.22 -0.26
C ILE A 19 11.49 10.92 -0.56
N LEU A 20 10.82 9.98 -1.21
CA LEU A 20 11.41 8.69 -1.59
C LEU A 20 12.05 8.73 -2.97
N ALA A 21 11.49 9.53 -3.87
CA ALA A 21 12.03 9.79 -5.19
C ALA A 21 11.74 11.23 -5.61
N ALA A 22 12.65 11.82 -6.38
CA ALA A 22 12.52 13.16 -6.92
C ALA A 22 12.99 13.20 -8.38
N GLN A 23 12.26 13.90 -9.22
CA GLN A 23 12.72 14.28 -10.56
C GLN A 23 13.28 15.71 -10.50
N VAL A 24 14.50 15.88 -10.98
CA VAL A 24 15.18 17.17 -11.09
C VAL A 24 15.39 17.46 -12.57
N SER A 25 14.90 18.61 -13.03
CA SER A 25 15.10 19.06 -14.40
C SER A 25 15.39 20.55 -14.49
N GLY A 26 16.11 20.95 -15.54
CA GLY A 26 16.50 22.34 -15.77
C GLY A 26 18.00 22.50 -15.98
N THR A 27 18.45 23.74 -16.10
CA THR A 27 19.87 24.07 -16.22
C THR A 27 20.54 23.93 -14.86
N VAL A 28 21.68 23.25 -14.79
CA VAL A 28 22.41 23.02 -13.53
C VAL A 28 23.85 23.52 -13.63
N ASP A 29 24.36 24.01 -12.51
CA ASP A 29 25.75 24.42 -12.35
C ASP A 29 26.60 23.28 -11.78
N THR A 30 27.89 23.32 -12.08
CA THR A 30 28.86 22.34 -11.60
C THR A 30 29.07 22.43 -10.09
N ALA A 31 29.21 21.27 -9.43
CA ALA A 31 29.61 21.20 -8.03
C ALA A 31 31.11 21.48 -7.81
N PHE A 32 31.92 21.55 -8.88
CA PHE A 32 33.34 21.88 -8.81
C PHE A 32 33.63 23.13 -9.67
N PRO A 33 33.40 24.34 -9.15
CA PRO A 33 33.60 25.58 -9.91
C PRO A 33 35.08 25.81 -10.29
N ASP A 34 36.00 25.29 -9.47
CA ASP A 34 37.46 25.47 -9.60
C ASP A 34 38.15 24.34 -10.38
N GLY A 35 37.37 23.42 -10.99
CA GLY A 35 37.88 22.29 -11.76
C GLY A 35 38.01 20.99 -10.95
N PRO A 36 38.50 19.91 -11.57
CA PRO A 36 38.54 18.59 -10.96
C PRO A 36 39.42 18.57 -9.70
N PRO A 37 39.04 17.79 -8.66
CA PRO A 37 39.87 17.65 -7.46
C PRO A 37 41.27 17.14 -7.84
N LYS A 38 42.30 17.77 -7.28
CA LYS A 38 43.69 17.38 -7.53
C LYS A 38 43.90 15.94 -7.04
N PRO A 39 44.59 15.07 -7.82
CA PRO A 39 44.89 13.73 -7.37
C PRO A 39 45.69 13.79 -6.06
N GLU A 40 45.27 13.00 -5.07
CA GLU A 40 46.01 12.87 -3.82
C GLU A 40 47.44 12.37 -4.13
N PRO A 41 48.49 12.92 -3.48
CA PRO A 41 49.84 12.45 -3.69
C PRO A 41 49.95 10.99 -3.25
N ALA A 42 50.38 10.13 -4.18
CA ALA A 42 50.58 8.70 -3.94
C ALA A 42 51.47 8.49 -2.70
N LYS A 43 50.90 7.87 -1.66
CA LYS A 43 51.68 7.36 -0.53
C LYS A 43 52.65 6.31 -1.08
N THR A 44 53.94 6.61 -0.99
CA THR A 44 55.04 5.74 -1.41
C THR A 44 54.99 4.44 -0.60
N PRO A 45 54.86 3.25 -1.21
CA PRO A 45 55.10 2.01 -0.48
C PRO A 45 56.59 1.90 -0.17
N ALA A 46 56.89 1.47 1.06
CA ALA A 46 58.22 1.25 1.57
C ALA A 46 59.03 0.26 0.70
N ALA A 47 60.33 0.50 0.66
CA ALA A 47 61.32 -0.22 -0.12
C ALA A 47 61.44 -1.70 0.26
N GLU A 48 61.36 -2.58 -0.75
CA GLU A 48 62.06 -3.87 -0.76
C GLU A 48 63.13 -3.84 -1.86
N LYS A 49 64.33 -4.29 -1.48
CA LYS A 49 65.55 -4.32 -2.30
C LYS A 49 65.60 -5.59 -3.17
N PRO A 50 66.44 -5.59 -4.23
CA PRO A 50 66.24 -6.36 -5.46
C PRO A 50 66.99 -7.68 -5.48
N ASP A 51 66.56 -8.61 -6.34
CA ASP A 51 67.41 -9.69 -6.84
C ASP A 51 67.42 -9.68 -8.38
N ALA A 52 68.62 -9.86 -8.94
CA ALA A 52 68.98 -9.46 -10.29
C ALA A 52 69.53 -10.62 -11.13
N SER A 53 69.08 -10.70 -12.39
CA SER A 53 69.80 -11.21 -13.59
C SER A 53 68.80 -11.18 -14.76
N ASP A 54 68.94 -10.49 -15.91
CA ASP A 54 70.02 -9.74 -16.58
C ASP A 54 69.39 -8.68 -17.55
N PRO A 55 70.16 -7.67 -18.05
CA PRO A 55 69.71 -6.52 -18.87
C PRO A 55 70.16 -6.62 -20.36
N PRO A 56 70.12 -5.56 -21.20
CA PRO A 56 69.12 -4.50 -21.43
C PRO A 56 68.70 -4.42 -22.91
N ASP A 57 67.52 -3.90 -23.23
CA ASP A 57 67.37 -3.10 -24.45
C ASP A 57 66.42 -1.93 -24.17
N GLY A 58 66.96 -0.74 -24.42
CA GLY A 58 66.34 0.52 -24.05
C GLY A 58 65.11 0.80 -24.88
N ASP A 59 64.06 1.27 -24.20
CA ASP A 59 63.56 2.59 -24.58
C ASP A 59 62.95 3.25 -23.34
N THR A 60 63.62 4.29 -22.88
CA THR A 60 63.15 5.18 -21.82
C THR A 60 62.00 6.01 -22.37
N ASN A 61 60.81 5.43 -22.46
CA ASN A 61 59.61 6.24 -22.52
C ASN A 61 59.25 6.64 -21.09
N LYS A 62 59.87 7.74 -20.62
CA LYS A 62 59.30 8.56 -19.56
C LYS A 62 57.82 8.70 -19.90
N SER A 63 56.97 8.04 -19.13
CA SER A 63 55.54 8.33 -19.12
C SER A 63 55.39 9.72 -18.50
N GLU A 64 55.72 10.73 -19.30
CA GLU A 64 55.18 12.06 -19.13
C GLU A 64 53.68 11.89 -18.90
N PRO A 65 53.10 12.51 -17.86
CA PRO A 65 51.67 12.45 -17.65
C PRO A 65 51.04 12.94 -18.94
N SER A 66 50.40 12.00 -19.65
CA SER A 66 49.63 12.28 -20.84
C SER A 66 48.79 13.52 -20.51
N PRO A 67 48.83 14.59 -21.33
CA PRO A 67 48.01 15.76 -21.10
C PRO A 67 46.58 15.29 -21.35
N ALA A 68 45.97 14.73 -20.31
CA ALA A 68 44.57 14.35 -20.26
C ALA A 68 43.82 15.67 -20.27
N VAL A 69 43.69 16.20 -21.48
CA VAL A 69 42.63 17.05 -21.98
C VAL A 69 42.17 18.03 -20.91
N ALA A 70 42.73 19.24 -20.95
CA ALA A 70 41.98 20.43 -20.58
C ALA A 70 40.80 20.55 -21.56
N ALA A 71 39.87 19.59 -21.50
CA ALA A 71 38.54 19.73 -22.04
C ALA A 71 37.97 20.91 -21.27
N GLU A 72 37.49 21.92 -21.99
CA GLU A 72 36.83 23.07 -21.37
C GLU A 72 35.88 22.58 -20.28
N TRP A 73 36.20 22.91 -19.04
CA TRP A 73 35.44 22.42 -17.90
C TRP A 73 34.03 22.98 -17.97
N VAL A 74 33.04 22.10 -18.04
CA VAL A 74 31.64 22.48 -18.19
C VAL A 74 31.15 23.04 -16.85
N LYS A 75 31.07 24.37 -16.78
CA LYS A 75 30.60 25.09 -15.58
C LYS A 75 29.08 25.03 -15.39
N THR A 76 28.36 24.97 -16.51
CA THR A 76 26.89 24.95 -16.55
C THR A 76 26.47 23.97 -17.64
N SER A 77 25.40 23.23 -17.40
CA SER A 77 24.87 22.25 -18.35
C SER A 77 24.53 22.88 -19.71
N ALA A 78 25.01 22.29 -20.81
CA ALA A 78 24.75 22.78 -22.16
C ALA A 78 23.26 22.64 -22.58
N GLN A 79 22.54 21.70 -21.99
CA GLN A 79 21.11 21.48 -22.14
C GLN A 79 20.49 21.23 -20.77
N PRO A 80 19.17 21.46 -20.58
CA PRO A 80 18.50 21.09 -19.35
C PRO A 80 18.73 19.62 -19.02
N VAL A 81 19.16 19.33 -17.79
CA VAL A 81 19.27 17.94 -17.33
C VAL A 81 17.90 17.37 -17.01
N ASN A 82 17.80 16.04 -17.01
CA ASN A 82 16.67 15.30 -16.48
C ASN A 82 17.24 14.17 -15.63
N ILE A 83 16.98 14.23 -14.32
CA ILE A 83 17.58 13.33 -13.33
C ILE A 83 16.46 12.77 -12.46
N VAL A 84 16.43 11.45 -12.28
CA VAL A 84 15.56 10.81 -11.29
C VAL A 84 16.44 10.32 -10.15
N VAL A 85 16.21 10.85 -8.96
CA VAL A 85 16.90 10.47 -7.72
C VAL A 85 15.97 9.62 -6.90
N VAL A 86 16.46 8.48 -6.43
CA VAL A 86 15.70 7.54 -5.60
C VAL A 86 16.51 7.24 -4.34
N ALA A 87 15.83 7.21 -3.20
CA ALA A 87 16.47 7.08 -1.89
C ALA A 87 17.09 5.70 -1.62
N ASP A 88 16.66 4.67 -2.34
CA ASP A 88 17.07 3.28 -2.15
C ASP A 88 17.22 2.57 -3.50
N THR A 89 18.21 1.68 -3.58
CA THR A 89 18.50 0.85 -4.77
C THR A 89 17.90 -0.54 -4.68
N ASP A 90 17.47 -0.99 -3.50
CA ASP A 90 16.95 -2.35 -3.29
C ASP A 90 15.74 -2.67 -4.18
N MET A 91 14.97 -1.65 -4.56
CA MET A 91 13.83 -1.79 -5.47
C MET A 91 14.18 -2.37 -6.86
N LEU A 92 15.46 -2.37 -7.24
CA LEU A 92 15.94 -2.93 -8.51
C LEU A 92 16.15 -4.45 -8.47
N ASP A 93 16.29 -5.04 -7.27
CA ASP A 93 16.45 -6.48 -7.12
C ASP A 93 15.10 -7.19 -7.36
N ASP A 94 15.11 -8.22 -8.22
CA ASP A 94 13.95 -9.06 -8.59
C ASP A 94 13.06 -9.42 -7.40
N ARG A 95 13.65 -9.67 -6.22
CA ARG A 95 12.92 -10.05 -5.00
C ARG A 95 11.92 -9.00 -4.52
N PHE A 96 12.09 -7.75 -4.91
CA PHE A 96 11.24 -6.63 -4.50
C PHE A 96 10.20 -6.24 -5.56
N TRP A 97 10.16 -6.89 -6.72
CA TRP A 97 9.16 -6.57 -7.75
C TRP A 97 8.62 -7.77 -8.53
N VAL A 98 9.21 -8.94 -8.41
CA VAL A 98 8.79 -10.17 -9.07
C VAL A 98 8.85 -11.35 -8.10
N GLN A 99 7.73 -12.06 -7.99
CA GLN A 99 7.70 -13.37 -7.37
C GLN A 99 7.67 -14.44 -8.45
N SER A 100 8.72 -15.25 -8.52
CA SER A 100 8.76 -16.44 -9.38
C SER A 100 8.21 -17.65 -8.62
N GLN A 101 7.26 -18.37 -9.21
CA GLN A 101 6.78 -19.65 -8.72
C GLN A 101 6.91 -20.70 -9.83
N ASP A 102 7.49 -21.85 -9.50
CA ASP A 102 7.55 -22.98 -10.44
C ASP A 102 6.23 -23.76 -10.37
N PHE A 103 5.48 -23.76 -11.46
CA PHE A 103 4.23 -24.47 -11.60
C PHE A 103 4.33 -25.46 -12.75
N PHE A 104 4.29 -26.76 -12.44
CA PHE A 104 4.45 -27.85 -13.42
C PHE A 104 5.68 -27.72 -14.34
N GLY A 105 6.82 -27.30 -13.79
CA GLY A 105 8.06 -27.11 -14.56
C GLY A 105 8.08 -25.86 -15.44
N GLN A 106 7.04 -25.02 -15.38
CA GLN A 106 7.03 -23.69 -15.97
C GLN A 106 7.21 -22.64 -14.88
N ARG A 107 8.18 -21.74 -15.07
CA ARG A 107 8.40 -20.61 -14.16
C ARG A 107 7.37 -19.53 -14.47
N VAL A 108 6.43 -19.31 -13.54
CA VAL A 108 5.43 -18.24 -13.62
C VAL A 108 5.93 -17.03 -12.83
N VAL A 109 5.93 -15.86 -13.48
CA VAL A 109 6.36 -14.59 -12.89
C VAL A 109 5.12 -13.77 -12.55
N ILE A 110 4.96 -13.46 -11.26
CA ILE A 110 3.87 -12.61 -10.76
C ILE A 110 4.49 -11.27 -10.34
N PRO A 111 4.13 -10.14 -10.98
CA PRO A 111 4.60 -8.84 -10.57
C PRO A 111 4.04 -8.48 -9.19
N THR A 112 4.87 -7.88 -8.35
CA THR A 112 4.52 -7.44 -7.00
C THR A 112 5.07 -6.02 -6.79
N ALA A 113 4.39 -5.19 -5.99
CA ALA A 113 4.82 -3.82 -5.62
C ALA A 113 5.03 -2.79 -6.76
N ASN A 114 4.92 -3.17 -8.05
CA ASN A 114 5.03 -2.29 -9.21
C ASN A 114 6.35 -1.49 -9.32
N ASN A 115 7.43 -1.91 -8.64
CA ASN A 115 8.72 -1.20 -8.74
C ASN A 115 9.33 -1.32 -10.15
N GLY A 116 9.13 -2.46 -10.84
CA GLY A 116 9.55 -2.63 -12.23
C GLY A 116 8.87 -1.64 -13.18
N ASP A 117 7.56 -1.41 -12.99
CA ASP A 117 6.82 -0.40 -13.77
C ASP A 117 7.36 1.00 -13.48
N PHE A 118 7.66 1.33 -12.22
CA PHE A 118 8.26 2.62 -11.85
C PHE A 118 9.59 2.85 -12.58
N VAL A 119 10.50 1.87 -12.56
CA VAL A 119 11.81 1.97 -13.22
C VAL A 119 11.67 2.09 -14.73
N ALA A 120 10.81 1.27 -15.35
CA ALA A 120 10.56 1.32 -16.78
C ALA A 120 10.01 2.70 -17.21
N ASN A 121 9.06 3.25 -16.45
CA ASN A 121 8.52 4.58 -16.68
C ASN A 121 9.58 5.68 -16.45
N ALA A 122 10.43 5.54 -15.43
CA ALA A 122 11.52 6.49 -15.18
C ALA A 122 12.52 6.52 -16.35
N VAL A 123 12.87 5.36 -16.92
CA VAL A 123 13.72 5.27 -18.12
C VAL A 123 13.04 5.92 -19.33
N GLU A 124 11.75 5.70 -19.55
CA GLU A 124 10.98 6.35 -20.62
C GLU A 124 10.96 7.89 -20.48
N VAL A 125 10.77 8.39 -19.25
CA VAL A 125 10.85 9.83 -18.93
C VAL A 125 12.23 10.39 -19.24
N LEU A 126 13.29 9.70 -18.83
CA LEU A 126 14.68 10.10 -19.07
C LEU A 126 15.05 10.06 -20.56
N ALA A 127 14.43 9.16 -21.34
CA ALA A 127 14.63 9.04 -22.79
C ALA A 127 13.90 10.14 -23.61
N GLY A 128 13.19 11.08 -22.96
CA GLY A 128 12.53 12.21 -23.62
C GLY A 128 11.02 12.04 -23.86
N GLY A 129 10.38 11.03 -23.27
CA GLY A 129 8.94 10.78 -23.38
C GLY A 129 8.02 11.74 -22.59
N ASN A 130 8.50 12.94 -22.23
CA ASN A 130 7.83 13.83 -21.26
C ASN A 130 6.42 14.28 -21.71
N ASP A 131 6.20 14.44 -23.01
CA ASP A 131 4.92 14.93 -23.58
C ASP A 131 3.76 13.93 -23.46
N LEU A 132 4.07 12.62 -23.35
CA LEU A 132 3.06 11.55 -23.27
C LEU A 132 2.90 10.97 -21.86
N VAL A 133 3.89 11.18 -20.98
CA VAL A 133 3.84 10.73 -19.58
C VAL A 133 2.74 11.44 -18.81
N GLY A 134 2.53 12.75 -19.01
CA GLY A 134 1.44 13.49 -18.35
C GLY A 134 0.03 12.99 -18.72
N LEU A 135 -0.13 12.39 -19.89
CA LEU A 135 -1.40 11.81 -20.35
C LEU A 135 -1.63 10.39 -19.80
N ARG A 136 -0.56 9.58 -19.65
CA ARG A 136 -0.60 8.22 -19.10
C ARG A 136 -0.56 8.18 -17.56
N SER A 137 0.04 9.20 -16.92
CA SER A 137 0.19 9.33 -15.46
C SER A 137 -1.08 9.75 -14.73
N ARG A 138 -2.20 10.01 -15.43
CA ARG A 138 -3.52 9.99 -14.79
C ARG A 138 -3.99 8.56 -14.49
N GLY A 139 -3.04 7.68 -14.18
CA GLY A 139 -3.27 6.39 -13.55
C GLY A 139 -4.12 6.61 -12.31
N THR A 140 -5.11 5.72 -12.14
CA THR A 140 -6.15 5.73 -11.11
C THR A 140 -5.70 6.45 -9.83
N SER A 141 -6.10 7.72 -9.69
CA SER A 141 -5.95 8.45 -8.43
C SER A 141 -6.75 7.68 -7.39
N ALA A 142 -6.07 6.91 -6.55
CA ALA A 142 -6.68 6.30 -5.38
C ALA A 142 -7.05 7.47 -4.45
N ARG A 143 -8.32 7.89 -4.49
CA ARG A 143 -8.91 8.71 -3.43
C ARG A 143 -9.51 7.73 -2.43
N PRO A 144 -8.75 7.31 -1.40
CA PRO A 144 -9.33 6.47 -0.36
C PRO A 144 -10.50 7.22 0.28
N PHE A 145 -11.50 6.47 0.73
CA PHE A 145 -12.62 7.04 1.46
C PHE A 145 -12.18 7.27 2.91
N ASP A 146 -11.50 8.39 3.19
CA ASP A 146 -10.93 8.69 4.52
C ASP A 146 -11.97 8.61 5.65
N VAL A 147 -13.20 9.09 5.39
CA VAL A 147 -14.33 9.00 6.35
C VAL A 147 -14.68 7.54 6.67
N VAL A 148 -14.63 6.65 5.68
CA VAL A 148 -14.91 5.22 5.90
C VAL A 148 -13.78 4.58 6.72
N SER A 149 -12.53 4.93 6.41
CA SER A 149 -11.34 4.46 7.16
C SER A 149 -11.41 4.87 8.64
N GLU A 150 -11.83 6.11 8.93
CA GLU A 150 -12.01 6.58 10.30
C GLU A 150 -13.13 5.82 11.04
N ILE A 151 -14.28 5.59 10.37
CA ILE A 151 -15.38 4.78 10.92
C ILE A 151 -14.92 3.36 11.22
N GLU A 152 -14.19 2.72 10.30
CA GLU A 152 -13.66 1.37 10.48
C GLU A 152 -12.70 1.30 11.67
N ARG A 153 -11.81 2.29 11.82
CA ARG A 153 -10.86 2.37 12.93
C ARG A 153 -11.58 2.50 14.27
N ASP A 154 -12.54 3.41 14.37
CA ASP A 154 -13.30 3.66 15.59
C ASP A 154 -14.17 2.45 15.97
N ALA A 155 -14.76 1.77 14.98
CA ALA A 155 -15.51 0.54 15.19
C ALA A 155 -14.60 -0.59 15.69
N GLN A 156 -13.41 -0.74 15.10
CA GLN A 156 -12.42 -1.73 15.50
C GLN A 156 -11.95 -1.51 16.95
N GLU A 157 -11.73 -0.26 17.35
CA GLU A 157 -11.36 0.08 18.73
C GLU A 157 -12.44 -0.36 19.73
N ARG A 158 -13.72 -0.13 19.40
CA ARG A 158 -14.85 -0.45 20.29
C ARG A 158 -15.12 -1.95 20.42
N TYR A 159 -15.04 -2.71 19.33
CA TYR A 159 -15.55 -4.09 19.29
C TYR A 159 -14.49 -5.17 19.26
N SER A 160 -13.20 -4.85 19.02
CA SER A 160 -12.15 -5.86 18.88
C SER A 160 -11.95 -6.72 20.12
N ALA A 161 -12.06 -6.14 21.32
CA ALA A 161 -11.91 -6.88 22.58
C ALA A 161 -13.05 -7.89 22.78
N GLU A 162 -14.29 -7.47 22.51
CA GLU A 162 -15.47 -8.31 22.63
C GLU A 162 -15.47 -9.43 21.58
N GLU A 163 -15.11 -9.12 20.33
CA GLU A 163 -14.97 -10.12 19.27
C GLU A 163 -13.95 -11.20 19.66
N ARG A 164 -12.77 -10.80 20.15
CA ARG A 164 -11.73 -11.75 20.60
C ARG A 164 -12.22 -12.62 21.76
N ALA A 165 -12.92 -12.03 22.73
CA ALA A 165 -13.48 -12.76 23.85
C ALA A 165 -14.52 -13.80 23.41
N LEU A 166 -15.42 -13.43 22.49
CA LEU A 166 -16.44 -14.33 21.93
C LEU A 166 -15.82 -15.43 21.07
N GLN A 167 -14.82 -15.12 20.25
CA GLN A 167 -14.09 -16.11 19.45
C GLN A 167 -13.38 -17.12 20.35
N GLN A 168 -12.71 -16.64 21.42
CA GLN A 168 -12.05 -17.51 22.38
C GLN A 168 -13.05 -18.41 23.12
N LYS A 169 -14.17 -17.84 23.61
CA LYS A 169 -15.24 -18.61 24.26
C LYS A 169 -15.83 -19.68 23.34
N LEU A 170 -16.00 -19.36 22.05
CA LEU A 170 -16.49 -20.30 21.05
C LEU A 170 -15.50 -21.46 20.87
N LYS A 171 -14.21 -21.15 20.75
CA LYS A 171 -13.14 -22.14 20.61
C LYS A 171 -13.04 -23.06 21.83
N ASP A 172 -13.12 -22.50 23.04
CA ASP A 172 -13.06 -23.25 24.29
C ASP A 172 -14.27 -24.18 24.44
N THR A 173 -15.48 -23.69 24.11
CA THR A 173 -16.70 -24.49 24.13
C THR A 173 -16.65 -25.63 23.09
N GLN A 174 -16.10 -25.37 21.91
CA GLN A 174 -15.89 -26.40 20.88
C GLN A 174 -14.90 -27.48 21.33
N ALA A 175 -13.80 -27.09 21.98
CA ALA A 175 -12.82 -28.03 22.52
C ALA A 175 -13.43 -28.94 23.60
N LYS A 176 -14.21 -28.37 24.53
CA LYS A 176 -14.92 -29.13 25.57
C LYS A 176 -15.94 -30.11 24.99
N LEU A 177 -16.71 -29.70 23.98
CA LEU A 177 -17.63 -30.60 23.27
C LEU A 177 -16.89 -31.73 22.56
N ALA A 178 -15.76 -31.43 21.91
CA ALA A 178 -14.94 -32.42 21.24
C ALA A 178 -14.33 -33.44 22.22
N GLU A 179 -13.93 -33.01 23.42
CA GLU A 179 -13.43 -33.92 24.46
C GLU A 179 -14.54 -34.86 24.95
N LEU A 180 -15.73 -34.31 25.23
CA LEU A 180 -16.87 -35.07 25.75
C LEU A 180 -17.48 -36.04 24.71
N THR A 181 -17.37 -35.72 23.43
CA THR A 181 -17.91 -36.56 22.33
C THR A 181 -16.86 -37.43 21.64
N GLY A 182 -15.57 -37.10 21.78
CA GLY A 182 -14.45 -37.78 21.14
C GLY A 182 -13.83 -38.91 21.96
N LYS A 183 -13.98 -38.91 23.30
CA LYS A 183 -13.46 -39.95 24.20
C LYS A 183 -14.09 -41.34 24.01
N ASP A 184 -15.27 -41.43 23.38
CA ASP A 184 -16.06 -42.67 23.29
C ASP A 184 -16.00 -43.41 21.94
N ARG A 185 -15.23 -42.95 20.93
CA ARG A 185 -15.21 -43.62 19.61
C ARG A 185 -14.52 -45.00 19.60
N GLY A 186 -13.71 -45.33 20.61
CA GLY A 186 -12.95 -46.57 20.67
C GLY A 186 -13.47 -47.61 21.67
N ASN A 187 -14.33 -47.23 22.62
CA ASN A 187 -14.79 -48.12 23.70
C ASN A 187 -16.11 -47.62 24.32
N ALA A 188 -17.15 -47.41 23.50
CA ALA A 188 -18.42 -46.84 23.96
C ALA A 188 -19.16 -47.78 24.94
N PRO A 189 -19.43 -47.36 26.19
CA PRO A 189 -20.64 -47.81 26.87
C PRO A 189 -21.82 -47.30 26.02
N ALA A 190 -22.74 -48.18 25.65
CA ALA A 190 -23.82 -47.90 24.69
C ALA A 190 -24.82 -46.79 25.09
N THR A 191 -24.58 -46.05 26.18
CA THR A 191 -25.46 -45.01 26.70
C THR A 191 -24.63 -43.91 27.37
N LEU A 192 -24.69 -42.69 26.85
CA LEU A 192 -24.25 -41.47 27.54
C LEU A 192 -24.87 -41.42 28.94
N SER A 193 -24.10 -41.01 29.96
CA SER A 193 -24.71 -40.79 31.28
C SER A 193 -25.73 -39.63 31.20
N PRO A 194 -26.79 -39.65 32.00
CA PRO A 194 -27.78 -38.55 32.03
C PRO A 194 -27.12 -37.18 32.29
N ASP A 195 -26.06 -37.16 33.11
CA ASP A 195 -25.31 -35.95 33.44
C ASP A 195 -24.43 -35.46 32.28
N GLN A 196 -23.82 -36.38 31.52
CA GLN A 196 -23.08 -36.05 30.29
C GLN A 196 -24.01 -35.50 29.20
N ALA A 197 -25.20 -36.09 29.05
CA ALA A 197 -26.18 -35.64 28.08
C ALA A 197 -26.64 -34.19 28.36
N LYS A 198 -26.91 -33.86 29.64
CA LYS A 198 -27.24 -32.49 30.07
C LYS A 198 -26.09 -31.50 29.81
N ALA A 199 -24.86 -31.85 30.18
CA ALA A 199 -23.70 -30.99 29.95
C ALA A 199 -23.48 -30.71 28.44
N ILE A 200 -23.66 -31.71 27.57
CA ILE A 200 -23.57 -31.53 26.12
C ILE A 200 -24.65 -30.57 25.60
N GLU A 201 -25.88 -30.66 26.12
CA GLU A 201 -26.98 -29.76 25.74
C GLU A 201 -26.71 -28.31 26.16
N GLU A 202 -26.19 -28.10 27.37
CA GLU A 202 -25.75 -26.78 27.85
C GLU A 202 -24.66 -26.19 26.97
N PHE A 203 -23.59 -26.95 26.68
CA PHE A 203 -22.52 -26.48 25.79
C PHE A 203 -22.99 -26.19 24.37
N ARG A 204 -23.95 -26.96 23.83
CA ARG A 204 -24.57 -26.68 22.53
C ARG A 204 -25.33 -25.36 22.54
N THR A 205 -26.06 -25.09 23.61
CA THR A 205 -26.81 -23.85 23.81
C THR A 205 -25.86 -22.65 23.92
N ASP A 206 -24.81 -22.78 24.74
CA ASP A 206 -23.76 -21.76 24.89
C ASP A 206 -23.04 -21.46 23.57
N MET A 207 -22.76 -22.48 22.78
CA MET A 207 -22.16 -22.32 21.45
C MET A 207 -23.09 -21.53 20.51
N LEU A 208 -24.39 -21.85 20.50
CA LEU A 208 -25.37 -21.12 19.69
C LEU A 208 -25.52 -19.66 20.14
N GLN A 209 -25.53 -19.41 21.44
CA GLN A 209 -25.59 -18.06 22.00
C GLN A 209 -24.32 -17.26 21.64
N THR A 210 -23.14 -17.85 21.84
CA THR A 210 -21.85 -17.21 21.50
C THR A 210 -21.77 -16.89 20.00
N ARG A 211 -22.26 -17.78 19.13
CA ARG A 211 -22.35 -17.52 17.68
C ARG A 211 -23.33 -16.42 17.31
N ARG A 212 -24.42 -16.25 18.07
CA ARG A 212 -25.36 -15.13 17.87
C ARG A 212 -24.70 -13.81 18.26
N GLN A 213 -24.08 -13.77 19.44
CA GLN A 213 -23.34 -12.59 19.92
C GLN A 213 -22.22 -12.20 18.94
N LEU A 214 -21.46 -13.17 18.43
CA LEU A 214 -20.40 -12.88 17.45
C LEU A 214 -20.96 -12.23 16.17
N ARG A 215 -22.09 -12.71 15.67
CA ARG A 215 -22.75 -12.11 14.49
C ARG A 215 -23.28 -10.71 14.77
N GLU A 216 -23.77 -10.47 15.98
CA GLU A 216 -24.26 -9.16 16.40
C GLU A 216 -23.11 -8.14 16.49
N VAL A 217 -21.99 -8.51 17.10
CA VAL A 217 -20.77 -7.70 17.14
C VAL A 217 -20.23 -7.43 15.74
N GLN A 218 -20.21 -8.43 14.85
CA GLN A 218 -19.79 -8.25 13.46
C GLN A 218 -20.76 -7.37 12.65
N ALA A 219 -22.06 -7.44 12.93
CA ALA A 219 -23.03 -6.54 12.32
C ALA A 219 -22.85 -5.10 12.83
N ALA A 220 -22.58 -4.93 14.13
CA ALA A 220 -22.30 -3.64 14.73
C ALA A 220 -21.00 -3.00 14.18
N LEU A 221 -19.96 -3.81 13.95
CA LEU A 221 -18.72 -3.37 13.28
C LEU A 221 -18.97 -2.76 11.88
N ARG A 222 -20.06 -3.14 11.20
CA ARG A 222 -20.37 -2.70 9.83
C ARG A 222 -21.56 -1.73 9.76
N SER A 223 -22.28 -1.50 10.86
CA SER A 223 -23.54 -0.76 10.82
C SER A 223 -23.36 0.70 10.43
N ASP A 224 -22.27 1.31 10.90
CA ASP A 224 -22.02 2.74 10.68
C ASP A 224 -21.67 3.03 9.21
N ILE A 225 -20.91 2.13 8.57
CA ILE A 225 -20.66 2.17 7.12
C ILE A 225 -21.98 2.02 6.34
N GLY A 226 -22.85 1.11 6.78
CA GLY A 226 -24.17 0.91 6.17
C GLY A 226 -25.05 2.17 6.22
N ARG A 227 -25.07 2.87 7.36
CA ARG A 227 -25.81 4.14 7.52
C ARG A 227 -25.25 5.25 6.64
N LEU A 228 -23.93 5.39 6.61
CA LEU A 228 -23.27 6.37 5.74
C LEU A 228 -23.60 6.11 4.27
N LYS A 229 -23.46 4.84 3.83
CA LYS A 229 -23.81 4.41 2.48
C LYS A 229 -25.27 4.73 2.13
N ALA A 230 -26.21 4.37 3.00
CA ALA A 230 -27.63 4.64 2.77
C ALA A 230 -27.94 6.14 2.70
N GLY A 231 -27.28 6.97 3.53
CA GLY A 231 -27.42 8.42 3.48
C GLY A 231 -26.90 9.02 2.16
N LEU A 232 -25.74 8.56 1.69
CA LEU A 232 -25.17 8.95 0.40
C LEU A 232 -26.08 8.52 -0.77
N GLU A 233 -26.56 7.28 -0.76
CA GLU A 233 -27.50 6.78 -1.78
C GLU A 233 -28.80 7.58 -1.79
N PHE A 234 -29.34 7.94 -0.62
CA PHE A 234 -30.53 8.77 -0.55
C PHE A 234 -30.30 10.17 -1.13
N LEU A 235 -29.19 10.82 -0.79
CA LEU A 235 -28.86 12.15 -1.28
C LEU A 235 -28.60 12.17 -2.80
N ASP A 236 -27.96 11.14 -3.34
CA ASP A 236 -27.59 11.10 -4.76
C ASP A 236 -28.74 10.62 -5.66
N ILE A 237 -29.49 9.59 -5.23
CA ILE A 237 -30.52 8.94 -6.05
C ILE A 237 -31.91 9.56 -5.82
N ALA A 238 -32.31 9.79 -4.56
CA ALA A 238 -33.68 10.13 -4.23
C ALA A 238 -33.93 11.65 -4.13
N LEU A 239 -32.92 12.44 -3.78
CA LEU A 239 -33.08 13.88 -3.53
C LEU A 239 -33.58 14.65 -4.76
N ILE A 240 -33.00 14.41 -5.94
CA ILE A 240 -33.35 15.15 -7.16
C ILE A 240 -34.80 14.89 -7.59
N PRO A 241 -35.27 13.63 -7.71
CA PRO A 241 -36.68 13.34 -8.00
C PRO A 241 -37.64 13.99 -7.00
N ILE A 242 -37.30 13.99 -5.70
CA ILE A 242 -38.12 14.62 -4.65
C ILE A 242 -38.22 16.13 -4.86
N ILE A 243 -37.13 16.81 -5.17
CA ILE A 243 -37.11 18.25 -5.45
C ILE A 243 -37.99 18.58 -6.66
N VAL A 244 -37.88 17.80 -7.74
CA VAL A 244 -38.68 18.01 -8.95
C VAL A 244 -40.17 17.80 -8.67
N ALA A 245 -40.53 16.73 -7.95
CA ALA A 245 -41.91 16.47 -7.55
C ALA A 245 -42.48 17.61 -6.69
N ALA A 246 -41.70 18.09 -5.71
CA ALA A 246 -42.09 19.23 -4.87
C ALA A 246 -42.31 20.50 -5.70
N ALA A 247 -41.41 20.81 -6.64
CA ALA A 247 -41.55 21.95 -7.54
C ALA A 247 -42.81 21.84 -8.42
N ALA A 248 -43.10 20.65 -8.96
CA ALA A 248 -44.30 20.40 -9.75
C ALA A 248 -45.59 20.61 -8.95
N VAL A 249 -45.63 20.14 -7.70
CA VAL A 249 -46.77 20.35 -6.79
C VAL A 249 -46.97 21.84 -6.49
N ILE A 250 -45.89 22.57 -6.19
CA ILE A 250 -45.94 24.02 -5.93
C ILE A 250 -46.49 24.77 -7.16
N LEU A 251 -45.98 24.48 -8.35
CA LEU A 251 -46.45 25.08 -9.59
C LEU A 251 -47.92 24.76 -9.88
N GLY A 252 -48.35 23.52 -9.60
CA GLY A 252 -49.74 23.09 -9.68
C GLY A 252 -50.66 23.93 -8.78
N ILE A 253 -50.31 24.07 -7.50
CA ILE A 253 -51.08 24.88 -6.54
C ILE A 253 -51.15 26.34 -6.96
N VAL A 254 -50.02 26.93 -7.39
CA VAL A 254 -49.98 28.32 -7.87
C VAL A 254 -50.88 28.50 -9.10
N ARG A 255 -50.88 27.54 -10.03
CA ARG A 255 -51.71 27.59 -11.24
C ARG A 255 -53.21 27.47 -10.93
N LEU A 256 -53.61 26.61 -10.00
CA LEU A 256 -55.02 26.50 -9.57
C LEU A 256 -55.49 27.80 -8.90
N ARG A 257 -54.69 28.38 -8.00
CA ARG A 257 -55.03 29.66 -7.33
C ARG A 257 -55.18 30.81 -8.32
N ARG A 258 -54.37 30.85 -9.38
CA ARG A 258 -54.49 31.89 -10.44
C ARG A 258 -55.73 31.69 -11.33
N ARG A 259 -56.20 30.47 -11.56
CA ARG A 259 -57.42 30.19 -12.35
C ARG A 259 -58.71 30.58 -11.62
N GLY A 260 -58.79 30.33 -10.31
CA GLY A 260 -59.96 30.72 -9.50
C GLY A 260 -60.22 32.23 -9.48
N ARG A 261 -59.17 33.06 -9.58
CA ARG A 261 -59.32 34.53 -9.64
C ARG A 261 -59.89 35.04 -10.96
N ARG A 262 -59.63 34.37 -12.09
CA ARG A 262 -60.16 34.77 -13.40
C ARG A 262 -61.63 34.40 -13.63
N MET A 263 -62.16 33.40 -12.93
CA MET A 263 -63.59 33.06 -12.99
C MET A 263 -64.45 33.91 -12.04
N ALA A 264 -63.83 34.69 -11.14
CA ALA A 264 -64.53 35.63 -10.26
C ALA A 264 -64.60 37.06 -10.84
N GLU A 265 -63.96 37.30 -11.99
CA GLU A 265 -63.93 38.60 -12.69
C GLU A 265 -64.71 38.59 -14.03
N VAL A 266 -65.41 37.49 -14.36
CA VAL A 266 -66.35 37.38 -15.51
C VAL A 266 -67.74 37.15 -14.96
#